data_AF-A0A3C1T657-F1
#
_entry.id   AF-A0A3C1T657-F1
#
_cell.length_a   1.000
_cell.length_b   1.000
_cell.length_c   1.000
_cell.angle_alpha   90.00
_cell.angle_beta   90.00
_cell.angle_gamma   90.00
#
_symmetry.space_group_name_H-M   'P 1'
#
loop_
_entity.id
_entity.type
_entity.pdbx_description
1 polymer ?
#
loop_
_entity_poly.entity_id
_entity_poly.type
_entity_poly.pdbx_seq_one_letter_code
_entity_poly.pdbx_strand_id
1 'polypeptide(L)' 'GKGDRLFRPEDIKNLKLIFHLLRERKYTMEGAKEFLKQNKRAEEKFQLIESLKKLKGFLNELKADL' A
#
# COMPACT_ATOMS: atom_id res chain seq x y z
N GLY A 1 -8.61 2.44 31.66
CA GLY A 1 -9.26 3.15 30.54
C GLY A 1 -9.02 2.35 29.29
N LYS A 2 -10.06 2.04 28.53
CA LYS A 2 -9.91 1.35 27.23
C LYS A 2 -9.19 2.32 26.30
N GLY A 3 -8.02 1.94 25.79
CA GLY A 3 -7.23 2.79 24.91
C GLY A 3 -8.01 3.11 23.65
N ASP A 4 -8.13 4.40 23.34
CA ASP A 4 -8.87 4.87 22.17
C ASP A 4 -8.12 4.46 20.91
N ARG A 5 -8.61 3.43 20.24
CA ARG A 5 -8.08 3.02 18.94
C ARG A 5 -8.35 4.15 17.93
N LEU A 6 -7.34 4.98 17.70
CA LEU A 6 -7.42 6.16 16.83
C LEU A 6 -7.56 5.80 15.35
N PHE A 7 -7.08 4.63 14.94
CA PHE A 7 -7.10 4.18 13.54
C PHE A 7 -7.63 2.75 13.40
N ARG A 8 -8.42 2.53 12.36
CA ARG A 8 -8.86 1.22 11.92
C ARG A 8 -7.83 0.63 10.94
N PRO A 9 -7.78 -0.71 10.77
CA PRO A 9 -6.91 -1.34 9.79
C PRO A 9 -7.07 -0.76 8.38
N GLU A 10 -8.29 -0.39 7.99
CA GLU A 10 -8.57 0.28 6.72
C GLU A 10 -7.88 1.65 6.62
N ASP A 11 -7.88 2.44 7.69
CA ASP A 11 -7.22 3.75 7.71
C ASP A 11 -5.70 3.57 7.50
N ILE A 12 -5.10 2.54 8.09
CA ILE A 12 -3.69 2.18 7.88
C ILE A 12 -3.43 1.76 6.42
N LYS A 13 -4.32 0.98 5.81
CA LYS A 13 -4.20 0.59 4.40
C LYS A 13 -4.25 1.80 3.47
N ASN A 14 -5.18 2.71 3.72
CA ASN A 14 -5.31 3.96 2.96
C ASN A 14 -4.07 4.84 3.09
N LEU A 15 -3.51 4.97 4.31
CA LEU A 15 -2.27 5.70 4.53
C LEU A 15 -1.08 5.11 3.75
N LYS A 16 -0.97 3.77 3.69
CA LYS A 16 0.06 3.10 2.89
C LYS A 16 -0.11 3.35 1.39
N LEU A 17 -1.34 3.31 0.88
CA LEU A 17 -1.61 3.62 -0.52
C LEU A 17 -1.25 5.08 -0.84
N ILE A 18 -1.62 6.03 0.02
CA ILE A 18 -1.25 7.45 -0.14
C ILE A 18 0.28 7.60 -0.12
N PHE A 19 0.97 6.95 0.81
CA PHE A 19 2.44 6.94 0.88
C PHE A 19 3.06 6.40 -0.40
N HIS A 20 2.56 5.27 -0.92
CA HIS A 20 3.04 4.69 -2.17
C HIS A 20 2.91 5.67 -3.34
N LEU A 21 1.77 6.35 -3.47
CA LEU A 21 1.53 7.32 -4.54
C LEU A 21 2.49 8.52 -4.45
N LEU A 22 2.71 9.06 -3.26
CA LEU A 22 3.53 10.26 -3.07
C LEU A 22 5.03 9.96 -3.07
N ARG A 23 5.46 8.89 -2.40
CA ARG A 23 6.88 8.64 -2.12
C ARG A 23 7.52 7.67 -3.10
N GLU A 24 6.78 6.66 -3.55
CA GLU A 24 7.30 5.68 -4.51
C GLU A 24 7.00 6.11 -5.93
N ARG A 25 5.74 6.50 -6.22
CA ARG A 25 5.34 6.96 -7.57
C ARG A 25 5.58 8.45 -7.84
N LYS A 26 5.97 9.22 -6.82
CA LYS A 26 6.33 10.65 -6.93
C LYS A 26 5.19 11.54 -7.46
N TYR A 27 3.94 11.20 -7.16
CA TYR A 27 2.84 12.12 -7.42
C TYR A 27 2.87 13.33 -6.47
N THR A 28 2.36 14.46 -6.94
CA THR A 28 1.93 15.56 -6.07
C THR A 28 0.69 15.15 -5.27
N MET A 29 0.33 15.90 -4.23
CA MET A 29 -0.86 15.63 -3.43
C MET A 29 -2.13 15.62 -4.28
N GLU A 30 -2.20 16.55 -5.23
CA GLU A 30 -3.26 16.77 -6.19
C GLU A 30 -3.32 15.62 -7.18
N GLY A 31 -2.17 15.20 -7.72
CA GLY A 31 -2.06 14.07 -8.63
C GLY A 31 -2.47 12.75 -7.96
N ALA A 32 -2.06 12.53 -6.71
CA ALA A 32 -2.48 11.34 -5.94
C ALA A 32 -3.98 11.35 -5.66
N LYS A 33 -4.55 12.52 -5.31
CA LYS A 33 -5.99 12.68 -5.10
C LYS A 33 -6.78 12.40 -6.38
N GLU A 34 -6.32 12.90 -7.51
CA GLU A 34 -6.98 12.66 -8.81
C GLU A 34 -6.87 11.19 -9.23
N PHE A 35 -5.70 10.58 -9.04
CA PHE A 35 -5.50 9.16 -9.28
C PHE A 35 -6.51 8.30 -8.49
N LEU A 36 -6.68 8.57 -7.20
CA LEU A 36 -7.61 7.83 -6.34
C LEU A 36 -9.07 8.03 -6.77
N LYS A 37 -9.46 9.22 -7.21
CA LYS A 37 -10.82 9.48 -7.73
C LYS A 37 -11.10 8.71 -9.01
N GLN A 38 -10.14 8.71 -9.95
CA GLN A 38 -10.30 8.05 -11.24
C GLN A 38 -10.21 6.52 -11.13
N ASN A 39 -9.49 6.00 -10.15
CA ASN A 39 -9.21 4.57 -10.00
C ASN A 39 -9.94 3.97 -8.80
N LYS A 40 -11.21 3.60 -9.00
CA LYS A 40 -12.05 2.99 -7.95
C LYS A 40 -11.51 1.68 -7.36
N ARG A 41 -10.65 0.96 -8.10
CA ARG A 41 -9.99 -0.29 -7.65
C ARG A 41 -8.51 -0.10 -7.28
N ALA A 42 -8.09 1.13 -6.99
CA ALA A 42 -6.70 1.42 -6.62
C ALA A 42 -6.26 0.62 -5.38
N GLU A 43 -7.13 0.47 -4.39
CA GLU A 43 -6.82 -0.29 -3.18
C GLU A 43 -6.60 -1.78 -3.47
N GLU A 44 -7.52 -2.42 -4.19
CA GLU A 44 -7.40 -3.84 -4.58
C GLU A 44 -6.10 -4.10 -5.37
N LYS A 45 -5.81 -3.24 -6.35
CA LYS A 45 -4.57 -3.33 -7.13
C LYS A 45 -3.33 -3.17 -6.25
N PHE A 46 -3.36 -2.24 -5.31
CA PHE A 46 -2.24 -2.04 -4.38
C PHE A 46 -2.04 -3.24 -3.46
N GLN A 47 -3.12 -3.82 -2.91
CA GLN A 47 -3.05 -5.03 -2.11
C GLN A 47 -2.48 -6.23 -2.90
N LEU A 48 -2.84 -6.35 -4.17
CA LEU A 48 -2.28 -7.37 -5.06
C LEU A 48 -0.77 -7.17 -5.27
N ILE A 49 -0.34 -5.95 -5.56
CA ILE A 49 1.09 -5.61 -5.71
C ILE A 49 1.88 -5.97 -4.44
N GLU A 50 1.35 -5.63 -3.27
CA GLU A 50 2.01 -5.93 -2.00
C GLU A 50 2.11 -7.44 -1.75
N SER A 51 1.09 -8.20 -2.13
CA SER A 51 1.10 -9.67 -2.04
C SER A 51 2.16 -10.28 -2.98
N LEU A 52 2.27 -9.78 -4.20
CA LEU A 52 3.29 -10.22 -5.16
C LEU A 52 4.71 -9.85 -4.71
N LYS A 53 4.90 -8.66 -4.12
CA LYS A 53 6.21 -8.27 -3.54
C LYS A 53 6.62 -9.19 -2.41
N LYS A 54 5.69 -9.55 -1.52
CA LYS A 54 5.95 -10.51 -0.43
C LYS A 54 6.33 -11.88 -0.98
N LEU A 55 5.57 -12.39 -1.96
CA LEU A 55 5.88 -13.66 -2.60
C LEU A 55 7.26 -13.64 -3.26
N LYS A 56 7.59 -12.57 -3.98
CA LYS A 56 8.93 -12.40 -4.58
C LYS A 56 10.03 -12.38 -3.51
N GLY A 57 9.81 -11.69 -2.39
CA GLY A 57 10.75 -11.66 -1.27
C GLY A 57 11.00 -13.06 -0.71
N PHE A 58 9.93 -13.78 -0.41
CA PHE A 58 10.00 -15.17 0.06
C PHE A 58 10.76 -16.08 -0.91
N LEU A 59 10.47 -16.00 -2.22
CA LEU A 59 11.18 -16.81 -3.21
C LEU A 59 12.67 -16.46 -3.32
N ASN A 60 13.02 -15.18 -3.13
CA ASN A 60 14.42 -14.76 -3.12
C ASN A 60 15.16 -15.25 -1.87
N GLU A 61 14.51 -15.23 -0.71
CA GLU A 61 15.06 -15.80 0.54
C GLU A 61 15.34 -17.30 0.37
N LEU A 62 14.36 -18.06 -0.13
CA LEU A 62 14.54 -19.48 -0.43
C LEU A 62 15.71 -19.75 -1.39
N LYS A 63 15.91 -18.89 -2.39
CA LYS A 63 17.03 -19.01 -3.33
C LYS A 63 18.39 -18.71 -2.67
N ALA A 64 18.43 -17.80 -1.70
CA ALA A 64 19.67 -17.40 -1.02
C ALA A 64 20.09 -18.41 0.06
N ASP A 65 19.14 -19.13 0.63
CA ASP A 65 19.37 -20.21 1.61
C ASP A 65 19.76 -21.56 0.96
N LEU A 66 19.81 -21.62 -0.37
CA LEU A 66 20.25 -22.74 -1.21
C LEU A 66 21.71 -22.54 -1.67
#